data_AF-A0A3L8G498-F1
#
_entry.id   AF-A0A3L8G498-F1
#
_cell.length_a   1.000
_cell.length_b   1.000
_cell.length_c   1.000
_cell.angle_alpha   90.00
_cell.angle_beta   90.00
_cell.angle_gamma   90.00
#
_symmetry.space_group_name_H-M   'P 1'
#
loop_
_entity.id
_entity.type
_entity.pdbx_description
1 polymer ?
#
loop_
_entity_poly.entity_id
_entity_poly.type
_entity_poly.pdbx_seq_one_letter_code
_entity_poly.pdbx_strand_id
1 'polypeptide(L)'
;MNKLGSEFFKAIDQFERGVIGGATWRQVVMVLGIVLGVILATVISLLQLPSLLFYLSLALTVIPAFIYGIKKDEHIKEVITFRLKVQERAYQTEYESEEIHGTFIPQKVIQEWNDPNES
;
A
#
# COMPACT_ATOMS: atom_id res chain seq x y z
N MET A 1 11.36 -4.66 -16.84
CA MET A 1 9.88 -4.73 -16.74
C MET A 1 9.34 -3.31 -16.62
N ASN A 2 8.73 -2.80 -17.69
CA ASN A 2 8.17 -1.45 -17.76
C ASN A 2 6.79 -1.41 -17.11
N LYS A 3 6.60 -0.55 -16.11
CA LYS A 3 5.28 -0.20 -15.57
C LYS A 3 4.64 0.84 -16.48
N LEU A 4 3.82 0.40 -17.42
CA LEU A 4 3.18 1.23 -18.46
C LEU A 4 1.83 1.86 -18.03
N GLY A 5 1.59 2.04 -16.73
CA GLY A 5 0.28 2.50 -16.24
C GLY A 5 0.39 3.55 -15.15
N SER A 6 0.53 4.82 -15.57
CA SER A 6 0.13 6.03 -14.82
C SER A 6 0.70 6.21 -13.39
N GLU A 7 1.99 6.46 -13.27
CA GLU A 7 2.56 7.10 -12.05
C GLU A 7 2.50 8.64 -12.10
N PHE A 8 2.22 9.23 -13.27
CA PHE A 8 2.20 10.69 -13.45
C PHE A 8 1.05 11.40 -12.72
N PHE A 9 -0.15 10.79 -12.64
CA PHE A 9 -1.27 11.39 -11.90
C PHE A 9 -1.13 11.26 -10.38
N LYS A 10 -0.36 10.28 -9.87
CA LYS A 10 -0.24 10.01 -8.42
C LYS A 10 0.71 10.98 -7.70
N ALA A 11 1.69 11.53 -8.41
CA ALA A 11 2.68 12.45 -7.84
C ALA A 11 2.11 13.85 -7.54
N ILE A 12 1.09 14.31 -8.29
CA ILE A 12 0.54 15.66 -8.15
C ILE A 12 -0.43 15.77 -6.96
N ASP A 13 -1.20 14.71 -6.68
CA ASP A 13 -2.14 14.66 -5.53
C ASP A 13 -1.45 14.44 -4.17
N GLN A 14 -0.14 14.10 -4.18
CA GLN A 14 0.63 13.90 -2.95
C GLN A 14 1.04 15.21 -2.25
N PHE A 15 0.97 16.35 -2.95
CA PHE A 15 1.32 17.65 -2.38
C PHE A 15 0.20 18.16 -1.47
N GLU A 16 0.28 17.82 -0.19
CA GLU A 16 -0.58 18.43 0.83
C GLU A 16 -0.33 19.94 0.90
N ARG A 17 -1.41 20.71 0.79
CA ARG A 17 -1.36 22.17 0.90
C ARG A 17 -0.91 22.56 2.31
N GLY A 18 0.17 23.34 2.41
CA GLY A 18 0.63 23.89 3.68
C GLY A 18 -0.45 24.80 4.28
N VAL A 19 -0.70 24.66 5.59
CA VAL A 19 -1.73 25.41 6.32
C VAL A 19 -1.11 26.56 7.11
N ILE A 20 -0.03 26.31 7.85
CA ILE A 20 0.63 27.31 8.72
C ILE A 20 2.13 27.31 8.40
N GLY A 21 2.66 28.42 7.87
CA GLY A 21 4.11 28.58 7.66
C GLY A 21 4.77 27.52 6.77
N GLY A 22 4.01 26.84 5.91
CA GLY A 22 4.49 25.72 5.08
C GLY A 22 4.31 24.33 5.69
N ALA A 23 3.90 24.23 6.97
CA ALA A 23 3.57 22.95 7.59
C ALA A 23 2.22 22.43 7.08
N THR A 24 2.15 21.13 6.78
CA THR A 24 0.88 20.49 6.38
C THR A 24 -0.02 20.27 7.59
N TRP A 25 -1.34 20.13 7.38
CA TRP A 25 -2.29 19.85 8.47
C TRP A 25 -1.88 18.63 9.30
N ARG A 26 -1.30 17.62 8.65
CA ARG A 26 -0.89 16.37 9.29
C ARG A 26 0.30 16.59 10.22
N GLN A 27 1.21 17.49 9.87
CA GLN A 27 2.29 17.92 10.75
C GLN A 27 1.78 18.71 11.95
N VAL A 28 0.74 19.54 11.78
CA VAL A 28 0.09 20.24 12.91
C VAL A 28 -0.54 19.25 13.88
N VAL A 29 -1.28 18.26 13.37
CA VAL A 29 -1.86 17.18 14.19
C VAL A 29 -0.78 16.36 14.90
N MET A 30 0.34 16.08 14.23
CA MET A 30 1.48 15.40 14.84
C MET A 30 2.04 16.19 16.02
N VAL A 31 2.29 17.49 15.85
CA VAL A 31 2.79 18.36 16.93
C VAL A 31 1.81 18.39 18.09
N LEU A 32 0.51 18.53 17.84
CA LEU A 32 -0.52 18.47 18.88
C LEU A 32 -0.51 17.15 19.64
N GLY A 33 -0.37 16.02 18.93
CA GLY A 33 -0.28 14.69 19.55
C GLY A 33 0.97 14.54 20.42
N ILE A 34 2.12 15.07 19.98
CA ILE A 34 3.36 15.08 20.77
C ILE A 34 3.18 15.94 22.03
N VAL A 35 2.62 17.13 21.90
CA VAL A 35 2.37 18.03 23.04
C VAL A 35 1.45 17.38 24.06
N LEU A 36 0.37 16.72 23.61
CA LEU A 36 -0.50 15.93 24.50
C LEU A 36 0.26 14.80 25.19
N GLY A 37 1.12 14.08 24.47
CA GLY A 37 1.96 13.03 25.04
C GLY A 37 2.91 13.55 26.13
N VAL A 38 3.51 14.72 25.91
CA VAL A 38 4.38 15.40 26.90
C VAL A 38 3.59 15.83 28.13
N ILE A 39 2.38 16.38 27.95
CA ILE A 39 1.51 16.78 29.07
C ILE A 39 1.10 15.56 29.91
N LEU A 40 0.72 14.46 29.26
CA LEU A 40 0.39 13.22 29.98
C LEU A 40 1.62 12.67 30.72
N ALA A 41 2.78 12.66 30.07
CA ALA A 41 4.03 12.21 30.66
C ALA A 41 4.42 13.04 31.90
N THR A 42 4.26 14.36 31.87
CA THR A 42 4.53 15.23 33.03
C THR A 42 3.52 15.00 34.14
N VAL A 43 2.23 14.88 33.85
CA VAL A 43 1.20 14.57 34.87
C VAL A 43 1.48 13.24 35.56
N ILE A 44 1.80 12.19 34.79
CA ILE A 44 2.14 10.87 35.32
C ILE A 44 3.38 10.94 36.23
N SER A 45 4.38 11.72 35.81
CA SER A 45 5.62 11.91 36.59
C SER A 45 5.37 12.69 37.88
N LEU A 46 4.54 13.74 37.84
CA LEU A 46 4.18 14.53 39.02
C LEU A 46 3.38 13.74 40.05
N LEU A 47 2.49 12.85 39.58
CA LEU A 47 1.69 11.97 40.44
C LEU A 47 2.45 10.71 40.89
N GLN A 48 3.73 10.55 40.50
CA GLN A 48 4.55 9.37 40.79
C GLN A 48 3.85 8.05 40.43
N LEU A 49 3.14 8.05 39.30
CA LEU A 49 2.44 6.86 38.82
C LEU A 49 3.44 5.80 38.29
N PRO A 50 3.02 4.53 38.19
CA PRO A 50 3.86 3.46 37.67
C PRO A 50 4.46 3.77 36.29
N SER A 51 5.73 3.40 36.10
CA SER A 51 6.46 3.61 34.84
C SER A 51 5.78 2.96 33.62
N LEU A 52 5.04 1.87 33.82
CA LEU A 52 4.24 1.24 32.77
C LEU A 52 3.24 2.22 32.13
N LEU A 53 2.59 3.07 32.95
CA LEU A 53 1.63 4.04 32.46
C LEU A 53 2.29 5.15 31.64
N PHE A 54 3.51 5.55 32.02
CA PHE A 54 4.32 6.51 31.27
C PHE A 54 4.66 6.00 29.87
N TYR A 55 5.14 4.76 29.78
CA TYR A 55 5.47 4.16 28.49
C TYR A 55 4.22 3.93 27.62
N LEU A 56 3.12 3.48 28.24
CA LEU A 56 1.84 3.33 27.54
C LEU A 56 1.31 4.67 27.03
N SER A 57 1.37 5.73 27.83
CA SER A 57 0.87 7.04 27.40
C SER A 57 1.67 7.57 26.21
N LEU A 58 2.99 7.46 26.23
CA LEU A 58 3.84 7.85 25.10
C LEU A 58 3.58 6.98 23.88
N ALA A 59 3.48 5.65 24.05
CA ALA A 59 3.25 4.73 22.95
C ALA A 59 1.89 4.98 22.26
N LEU A 60 0.84 5.26 23.03
CA LEU A 60 -0.51 5.47 22.50
C LEU A 60 -0.73 6.86 21.91
N THR A 61 0.06 7.86 22.30
CA THR A 61 -0.12 9.24 21.81
C THR A 61 0.90 9.59 20.74
N VAL A 62 2.18 9.48 21.06
CA VAL A 62 3.29 9.97 20.23
C VAL A 62 3.47 9.12 18.98
N ILE A 63 3.49 7.78 19.11
CA ILE A 63 3.72 6.87 17.98
C ILE A 63 2.66 7.04 16.88
N PRO A 64 1.34 6.95 17.16
CA PRO A 64 0.34 7.12 16.10
C PRO A 64 0.32 8.54 15.53
N ALA A 65 0.53 9.57 16.36
CA ALA A 65 0.62 10.95 15.88
C ALA A 65 1.79 11.14 14.91
N PHE A 66 2.93 10.51 15.18
CA PHE A 66 4.13 10.56 14.34
C PHE A 66 3.95 9.80 13.01
N ILE A 67 3.38 8.59 13.07
CA ILE A 67 3.07 7.79 11.87
C ILE A 67 2.10 8.55 10.95
N TYR A 68 1.06 9.12 11.53
CA TYR A 68 0.12 9.97 10.82
C TYR A 68 0.84 11.19 10.23
N GLY A 69 1.63 11.92 11.02
CA GLY A 69 2.34 13.12 10.57
C GLY A 69 3.23 12.93 9.33
N ILE A 70 3.92 11.79 9.22
CA ILE A 70 4.87 11.49 8.13
C ILE A 70 4.20 10.84 6.91
N LYS A 71 2.88 10.60 6.94
CA LYS A 71 2.14 9.97 5.82
C LYS A 71 2.57 8.54 5.54
N LYS A 72 3.01 7.83 6.59
CA LYS A 72 3.39 6.41 6.51
C LYS A 72 2.20 5.48 6.75
N ASP A 73 1.08 6.01 7.21
CA ASP A 73 -0.19 5.31 7.44
C ASP A 73 -0.71 4.59 6.19
N GLU A 74 -0.67 5.23 5.03
CA GLU A 74 -1.16 4.64 3.76
C GLU A 74 -0.33 3.41 3.37
N HIS A 75 1.00 3.54 3.40
CA HIS A 75 1.92 2.45 3.11
C HIS A 75 1.81 1.31 4.14
N ILE A 76 1.68 1.63 5.43
CA ILE A 76 1.49 0.64 6.48
C ILE A 76 0.17 -0.11 6.27
N LYS A 77 -0.91 0.60 5.94
CA LYS A 77 -2.21 -0.01 5.65
C LYS A 77 -2.13 -0.95 4.45
N GLU A 78 -1.44 -0.55 3.37
CA GLU A 78 -1.21 -1.43 2.21
C GLU A 78 -0.42 -2.68 2.59
N VAL A 79 0.67 -2.56 3.35
CA VAL A 79 1.48 -3.70 3.79
C VAL A 79 0.70 -4.65 4.70
N ILE A 80 -0.05 -4.11 5.67
CA ILE A 80 -0.90 -4.92 6.56
C ILE A 80 -1.99 -5.62 5.75
N THR A 81 -2.66 -4.91 4.85
CA THR A 81 -3.70 -5.47 3.99
C THR A 81 -3.12 -6.57 3.11
N PHE A 82 -1.95 -6.35 2.51
CA PHE A 82 -1.26 -7.35 1.71
C PHE A 82 -0.96 -8.59 2.55
N ARG A 83 -0.32 -8.45 3.73
CA ARG A 83 0.02 -9.59 4.59
C ARG A 83 -1.19 -10.38 5.08
N LEU A 84 -2.27 -9.69 5.47
CA LEU A 84 -3.51 -10.34 5.92
C LEU A 84 -4.27 -10.98 4.75
N LYS A 85 -4.15 -10.42 3.55
CA LYS A 85 -4.81 -10.89 2.32
C LYS A 85 -3.92 -11.81 1.49
N VAL A 86 -2.76 -12.26 2.00
CA VAL A 86 -2.04 -13.41 1.44
C VAL A 86 -2.92 -14.63 1.69
N GLN A 87 -3.87 -14.79 0.81
CA GLN A 87 -4.69 -15.97 0.66
C GLN A 87 -4.16 -16.63 -0.61
N GLU A 88 -3.59 -17.82 -0.49
CA GLU A 88 -3.17 -18.62 -1.63
C GLU A 88 -4.37 -18.74 -2.58
N ARG A 89 -4.31 -18.03 -3.71
CA ARG A 89 -5.29 -18.23 -4.76
C ARG A 89 -4.83 -19.48 -5.48
N ALA A 90 -5.50 -20.60 -5.21
CA ALA A 90 -5.37 -21.78 -6.07
C ALA A 90 -5.79 -21.34 -7.48
N TYR A 91 -4.80 -21.19 -8.36
CA TYR A 91 -5.08 -20.90 -9.76
C TYR A 91 -5.50 -22.21 -10.42
N GLN A 92 -6.44 -22.16 -11.36
CA GLN A 92 -6.90 -23.34 -12.11
C GLN A 92 -5.77 -24.09 -12.84
N THR A 93 -4.57 -23.51 -12.92
CA THR A 93 -3.35 -24.11 -13.47
C THR A 93 -2.56 -24.98 -12.49
N GLU A 94 -2.87 -24.95 -11.19
CA GLU A 94 -2.24 -25.82 -10.17
C GLU A 94 -2.97 -27.16 -10.01
N TYR A 95 -4.19 -27.29 -10.54
CA TYR A 95 -4.76 -28.59 -10.82
C TYR A 95 -4.21 -29.05 -12.16
N GLU A 96 -3.39 -30.09 -12.10
CA GLU A 96 -2.84 -30.78 -13.27
C GLU A 96 -3.96 -30.96 -14.30
N SER A 97 -3.79 -30.34 -15.46
CA SER A 97 -4.64 -30.56 -16.63
C SER A 97 -4.57 -32.04 -16.95
N GLU A 98 -5.57 -32.83 -16.52
CA GLU A 98 -5.77 -34.18 -17.05
C GLU A 98 -5.75 -34.09 -18.58
N GLU A 99 -4.94 -34.96 -19.15
CA GLU A 99 -4.45 -35.03 -20.52
C GLU A 99 -5.49 -34.64 -21.59
N ILE A 100 -5.13 -33.65 -22.42
CA ILE A 100 -5.82 -33.41 -23.68
C ILE A 100 -5.42 -34.53 -24.65
N HIS A 101 -6.06 -35.70 -24.52
CA HIS A 101 -6.06 -36.71 -25.57
C HIS A 101 -7.13 -36.36 -26.61
N GLY A 102 -6.74 -35.49 -27.54
CA GLY A 102 -7.54 -35.17 -28.72
C GLY A 102 -6.70 -34.37 -29.71
N THR A 103 -6.27 -35.01 -30.79
CA THR A 103 -5.54 -34.39 -31.89
C THR A 103 -6.28 -33.13 -32.35
N PHE A 104 -5.67 -31.96 -32.20
CA PHE A 104 -6.22 -30.72 -32.77
C PHE A 104 -6.32 -30.89 -34.29
N ILE A 105 -7.55 -30.95 -34.82
CA ILE A 105 -7.80 -30.94 -36.27
C ILE A 105 -8.07 -29.49 -36.67
N PRO A 106 -7.15 -28.80 -37.37
CA PRO A 106 -7.41 -27.47 -37.88
C PRO A 106 -8.49 -27.53 -38.97
N GLN A 107 -9.65 -26.92 -38.74
CA GLN A 107 -10.79 -26.94 -39.66
C GLN A 107 -10.68 -26.01 -40.88
N LYS A 108 -9.53 -25.38 -41.13
CA LYS A 108 -9.39 -24.47 -42.27
C LYS A 108 -8.08 -24.69 -43.00
N VAL A 109 -8.15 -25.47 -44.08
CA VAL A 109 -7.12 -25.48 -45.12
C VAL A 109 -7.17 -24.11 -45.79
N ILE A 110 -6.13 -23.31 -45.61
CA ILE A 110 -5.93 -22.09 -46.38
C ILE A 110 -5.37 -22.55 -47.73
N GLN A 111 -6.15 -22.41 -48.80
CA GLN A 111 -5.67 -22.67 -50.15
C GLN A 111 -4.95 -21.41 -50.63
N GLU A 112 -3.63 -21.47 -50.70
CA GLU A 112 -2.81 -20.43 -51.29
C GLU A 112 -3.02 -20.46 -52.81
N TRP A 113 -3.50 -19.35 -53.38
CA TRP A 113 -3.69 -19.21 -54.82
C TRP A 113 -2.35 -18.82 -55.44
N ASN A 114 -1.80 -19.67 -56.29
CA ASN A 114 -0.53 -19.40 -56.96
C ASN A 114 -0.84 -18.62 -58.26
N ASP A 115 -0.37 -17.38 -58.34
CA ASP A 115 -0.61 -16.49 -59.49
C ASP A 115 0.26 -16.96 -60.68
N PRO A 116 -0.31 -17.34 -61.83
CA PRO A 116 0.46 -17.94 -62.92
C PRO A 116 1.33 -16.95 -63.72
N ASN A 117 1.45 -15.69 -63.29
CA ASN A 117 2.16 -14.64 -64.03
C ASN A 117 3.40 -14.07 -63.32
N GLU A 118 3.90 -14.69 -62.25
CA GLU A 118 5.26 -14.40 -61.75
C GLU A 118 6.29 -15.30 -62.46
N SER A 119 6.73 -14.86 -63.64
CA SER A 119 7.98 -15.29 -64.30
C SER A 119 8.68 -14.10 -64.92
#